data_AF-A0A932Q0I1-F1
#
_entry.id   AF-A0A932Q0I1-F1
#
_cell.length_a   1.000
_cell.length_b   1.000
_cell.length_c   1.000
_cell.angle_alpha   90.00
_cell.angle_beta   90.00
_cell.angle_gamma   90.00
#
_symmetry.space_group_name_H-M   'P 1'
#
loop_
_entity.id
_entity.type
_entity.pdbx_description
1 polymer ?
#
loop_
_entity_poly.entity_id
_entity_poly.type
_entity_poly.pdbx_seq_one_letter_code
_entity_poly.pdbx_strand_id
1 'polypeptide(L)' 'MEHQHQHDQAAHASNEHIDPVCGMTVVEGREAARAEHNGDTYYFCGKGCQVAFNKNPEKFLKEGPSMQM' A
#
# COMPACT_ATOMS: atom_id res chain seq x y z
N MET A 1 -34.76 -12.04 24.23
CA MET A 1 -33.47 -11.54 24.76
C MET A 1 -32.47 -11.67 23.62
N GLU A 2 -32.47 -10.64 22.79
CA GLU A 2 -31.77 -10.58 21.51
C GLU A 2 -30.34 -10.10 21.75
N HIS A 3 -29.35 -10.92 21.42
CA HIS A 3 -27.96 -10.46 21.31
C HIS A 3 -27.63 -10.33 19.82
N GLN A 4 -27.96 -9.17 19.24
CA GLN A 4 -27.54 -8.78 17.90
C GLN A 4 -26.06 -8.38 17.96
N HIS A 5 -25.21 -9.13 17.26
CA HIS A 5 -23.83 -8.79 16.96
C HIS A 5 -23.79 -7.49 16.14
N GLN A 6 -23.44 -6.37 16.77
CA GLN A 6 -23.02 -5.16 16.07
C GLN A 6 -21.50 -5.24 15.87
N HIS A 7 -21.10 -5.86 14.76
CA HIS A 7 -19.75 -5.68 14.24
C HIS A 7 -19.74 -4.29 13.58
N ASP A 8 -19.21 -3.30 14.28
CA ASP A 8 -18.75 -2.05 13.68
C ASP A 8 -17.54 -2.41 12.80
N GLN A 9 -17.80 -2.65 11.51
CA GLN A 9 -16.76 -2.78 10.49
C GLN A 9 -16.90 -1.62 9.52
N ALA A 10 -16.64 -0.41 10.03
CA ALA A 10 -16.39 0.77 9.21
C ALA A 10 -14.89 0.89 8.90
N ALA A 11 -14.24 -0.17 8.37
CA ALA A 11 -12.80 -0.08 8.03
C ALA A 11 -12.21 -1.19 7.14
N HIS A 12 -12.97 -2.21 6.72
CA HIS A 12 -12.37 -3.37 6.06
C HIS A 12 -13.00 -3.63 4.69
N ALA A 13 -12.11 -3.74 3.69
CA ALA A 13 -12.32 -3.87 2.24
C ALA A 13 -12.43 -2.52 1.49
N SER A 14 -11.57 -2.20 0.52
CA SER A 14 -10.99 -3.15 -0.46
C SER A 14 -9.68 -2.72 -1.11
N ASN A 15 -9.06 -1.62 -0.67
CA ASN A 15 -7.92 -1.04 -1.37
C ASN A 15 -6.69 -1.00 -0.46
N GLU A 16 -6.14 -2.17 -0.20
CA GLU A 16 -4.91 -2.36 0.55
C GLU A 16 -3.78 -2.69 -0.42
N HIS A 17 -2.70 -1.92 -0.36
CA HIS A 17 -1.51 -2.10 -1.17
C HIS A 17 -0.33 -2.48 -0.28
N ILE A 18 0.63 -3.22 -0.83
CA ILE A 18 1.88 -3.52 -0.13
C ILE A 18 2.88 -2.41 -0.44
N ASP A 19 3.40 -1.77 0.59
CA ASP A 19 4.51 -0.82 0.48
C ASP A 19 5.79 -1.58 0.05
N PRO A 20 6.38 -1.32 -1.12
CA PRO A 20 7.54 -2.06 -1.62
C PRO A 20 8.85 -1.73 -0.88
N VAL A 21 8.86 -0.71 -0.01
CA VAL A 21 10.01 -0.32 0.79
C VAL A 21 10.06 -1.09 2.11
N CYS A 22 8.92 -1.22 2.79
CA CYS A 22 8.85 -1.84 4.12
C CYS A 22 8.06 -3.15 4.17
N GLY A 23 7.34 -3.53 3.11
CA GLY A 23 6.50 -4.72 3.06
C GLY A 23 5.22 -4.61 3.90
N MET A 24 4.88 -3.41 4.38
CA MET A 24 3.70 -3.17 5.21
C MET A 24 2.47 -2.98 4.32
N THR A 25 1.33 -3.53 4.76
CA THR A 25 0.03 -3.24 4.16
C THR A 25 -0.37 -1.79 4.44
N VAL A 26 -0.58 -1.01 3.40
CA VAL A 26 -1.08 0.36 3.44
C VAL A 26 -2.46 0.41 2.82
N VAL A 27 -3.39 1.06 3.51
CA VAL A 27 -4.71 1.32 2.97
C VAL A 27 -4.61 2.52 2.04
N GLU A 28 -5.01 2.35 0.78
CA GLU A 28 -5.20 3.44 -0.16
C GLU A 28 -6.26 4.40 0.43
N GLY A 29 -5.79 5.60 0.80
CA GLY A 29 -6.60 6.59 1.47
C GLY A 29 -6.06 7.98 1.18
N ARG A 30 -6.81 9.00 1.61
CA ARG A 30 -6.44 10.42 1.39
C ARG A 30 -5.05 10.77 1.93
N GLU A 31 -4.60 10.08 2.98
CA GLU A 31 -3.33 10.35 3.66
C GLU A 31 -2.19 9.41 3.22
N ALA A 32 -2.49 8.37 2.45
CA ALA A 32 -1.47 7.46 1.94
C ALA A 32 -0.58 8.18 0.92
N ALA A 33 0.73 8.02 1.06
CA ALA A 33 1.66 8.55 0.07
C ALA A 33 1.64 7.65 -1.16
N ARG A 34 1.63 8.25 -2.36
CA ARG A 34 1.67 7.50 -3.63
C ARG A 34 2.73 8.05 -4.56
N ALA A 35 3.32 7.21 -5.39
CA ALA A 35 4.25 7.62 -6.45
C ALA A 35 3.94 6.86 -7.73
N GLU A 36 3.94 7.56 -8.85
CA GLU A 36 3.90 6.94 -10.17
C GLU A 36 5.32 6.61 -10.64
N HIS A 37 5.51 5.38 -11.10
CA HIS A 37 6.77 4.93 -11.67
C HIS A 37 6.51 3.93 -12.79
N ASN A 38 7.12 4.13 -13.96
CA ASN A 38 6.87 3.32 -15.17
C ASN A 38 5.38 3.22 -15.62
N GLY A 39 4.51 4.14 -15.16
CA GLY A 39 3.08 4.10 -15.43
C GLY A 39 2.27 3.32 -14.39
N ASP A 40 2.93 2.72 -13.40
CA ASP A 40 2.30 2.07 -12.25
C ASP A 40 2.24 3.00 -11.05
N THR A 41 1.13 2.96 -10.32
CA THR A 41 0.94 3.72 -9.07
C THR A 41 1.30 2.84 -7.88
N TYR A 42 2.30 3.28 -7.11
CA TYR A 42 2.73 2.63 -5.88
C TYR A 42 2.25 3.42 -4.67
N TYR A 43 1.89 2.69 -3.61
CA TYR A 43 1.42 3.26 -2.35
C TYR A 43 2.42 2.98 -1.23
N PHE A 44 2.53 3.94 -0.32
CA PHE A 44 3.50 3.95 0.75
C PHE A 44 2.82 4.32 2.05
N CYS A 45 3.27 3.70 3.14
CA CYS A 45 2.76 3.97 4.48
C CYS A 45 3.03 5.42 4.93
N GLY A 46 3.96 6.12 4.26
CA GLY A 46 4.16 7.55 4.44
C GLY A 46 5.23 8.13 3.53
N LYS A 47 5.49 9.44 3.73
CA LYS A 47 6.48 10.20 2.93
C LYS A 47 7.90 9.65 3.04
N GLY A 48 8.28 9.04 4.17
CA GLY A 48 9.60 8.44 4.34
C GLY A 48 9.85 7.29 3.36
N CYS A 49 8.89 6.36 3.25
CA CYS A 49 8.94 5.26 2.29
C CYS A 49 8.86 5.79 0.85
N GLN A 50 7.98 6.75 0.56
CA GLN A 50 7.92 7.39 -0.76
C GLN A 50 9.27 8.01 -1.19
N VAL A 51 9.97 8.71 -0.29
CA VAL A 51 11.28 9.29 -0.58
C VAL A 51 12.35 8.21 -0.76
N ALA A 52 12.34 7.17 0.07
CA ALA A 52 13.26 6.04 -0.09
C ALA A 52 13.06 5.36 -1.45
N PHE A 53 11.80 5.11 -1.83
CA PHE A 53 11.43 4.59 -3.13
C PHE A 53 11.90 5.50 -4.25
N ASN A 54 11.62 6.80 -4.21
CA ASN A 54 12.07 7.75 -5.24
C ASN A 54 13.60 7.81 -5.38
N LYS A 55 14.37 7.53 -4.32
CA LYS A 55 15.83 7.45 -4.39
C LYS A 55 16.33 6.21 -5.13
N ASN A 56 15.67 5.06 -4.96
CA ASN A 56 16.09 3.79 -5.55
C ASN A 56 14.90 2.92 -5.97
N PRO A 57 14.03 3.38 -6.90
CA PRO A 57 12.78 2.69 -7.18
C PRO A 57 13.04 1.32 -7.79
N GLU A 58 14.02 1.21 -8.70
CA GLU A 58 14.41 -0.05 -9.33
C GLU A 58 14.83 -1.14 -8.34
N LYS A 59 15.41 -0.77 -7.18
CA LYS A 59 15.78 -1.73 -6.14
C LYS A 59 14.54 -2.33 -5.47
N PHE A 60 13.60 -1.48 -5.09
CA PHE A 60 12.36 -1.91 -4.43
C PHE A 60 11.41 -2.61 -5.41
N LEU A 61 11.43 -2.24 -6.69
CA LEU A 61 10.62 -2.87 -7.73
C LEU A 61 11.17 -4.21 -8.21
N LYS A 62 12.49 -4.41 -8.18
CA LYS A 62 13.09 -5.72 -8.46
C LYS A 62 12.70 -6.80 -7.44
N GLU A 63 12.35 -6.40 -6.22
CA GLU A 63 11.89 -7.30 -5.16
C GLU A 63 10.35 -7.37 -5.04
N GLY A 64 9.61 -6.52 -5.78
CA GLY A 64 8.15 -6.58 -5.89
C GLY A 64 7.69 -7.80 -6.71
N PRO A 65 6.42 -8.24 -6.59
CA PRO A 65 5.92 -9.45 -7.21
C PRO A 65 6.10 -9.34 -8.72
N SER A 66 7.18 -9.94 -9.14
CA SER A 66 7.64 -10.10 -10.49
C SER A 66 6.55 -10.87 -11.22
N MET A 67 5.58 -10.15 -11.79
CA MET A 67 4.64 -10.67 -12.78
C MET A 67 5.44 -10.89 -14.07
N GLN A 68 6.29 -11.91 -14.04
CA GLN A 68 6.85 -12.56 -15.21
C GLN A 68 5.66 -13.19 -15.94
N MET A 69 5.32 -12.60 -17.09
CA MET A 69 4.83 -13.27 -18.30
C MET A 69 3.42 -13.87 -18.26
#